data_AF-A0A947HJJ9-F1
#
_entry.id   AF-A0A947HJJ9-F1
#
_cell.length_a   1.000
_cell.length_b   1.000
_cell.length_c   1.000
_cell.angle_alpha   90.00
_cell.angle_beta   90.00
_cell.angle_gamma   90.00
#
_symmetry.space_group_name_H-M   'P 1'
#
loop_
_entity.id
_entity.type
_entity.pdbx_description
1 polymer ?
#
loop_
_entity_poly.entity_id
_entity_poly.type
_entity_poly.pdbx_seq_one_letter_code
_entity_poly.pdbx_strand_id
1 'polypeptide(L)'
;MTKQLDRRDFLKMCSAASLGVVGAGSLFGARTAAAAGPASYQGNLWVTVHASGGWDPTSFCDPKGSQGEDDPAPVNKYLADTIGTAGKHRYAPVAGNQAFFEKYGKKLLVVNGIDTATNGHDSGTRNVWSGKLPEGYPAFSAVVAASLSPDSPLAFLSNGGYDVTGSLVAPTRVGSPSVLTKLAWPNRIDPDKPDGTYHSVDTWDRVQAARAERLSRLQAAAKLPREAKSLSLLYSARLGNSDLRLLSEVLPPTLDTS
;
A
#
# COMPACT_ATOMS: atom_id res chain seq x y z
N MET A 1 -26.16 7.14 -14.75
CA MET A 1 -24.96 6.43 -15.23
C MET A 1 -23.84 6.62 -14.21
N THR A 2 -23.68 5.68 -13.30
CA THR A 2 -22.60 5.68 -12.32
C THR A 2 -21.31 5.32 -13.04
N LYS A 3 -20.37 6.25 -13.12
CA LYS A 3 -19.05 6.00 -13.72
C LYS A 3 -18.33 4.98 -12.82
N GLN A 4 -18.20 3.74 -13.28
CA GLN A 4 -17.45 2.70 -12.59
C GLN A 4 -15.99 3.18 -12.49
N LEU A 5 -15.47 3.35 -11.27
CA LEU A 5 -14.08 3.74 -11.07
C LEU A 5 -13.14 2.60 -11.51
N ASP A 6 -12.14 2.94 -12.32
CA ASP A 6 -11.07 2.01 -12.74
C ASP A 6 -10.12 1.77 -11.54
N ARG A 7 -9.55 0.57 -11.44
CA ARG A 7 -8.49 0.19 -10.46
C ARG A 7 -7.36 1.22 -10.41
N ARG A 8 -7.10 1.92 -11.53
CA ARG A 8 -6.12 3.01 -11.62
C ARG A 8 -6.53 4.28 -10.89
N ASP A 9 -7.81 4.62 -10.91
CA ASP A 9 -8.34 5.78 -10.18
C ASP A 9 -8.36 5.47 -8.68
N PHE A 10 -8.66 4.21 -8.30
CA PHE A 10 -8.48 3.72 -6.94
C PHE A 10 -7.04 3.90 -6.43
N LEU A 11 -6.03 3.43 -7.17
CA LEU A 11 -4.61 3.59 -6.77
C LEU A 11 -4.18 5.06 -6.69
N LYS A 12 -4.63 5.92 -7.61
CA LYS A 12 -4.36 7.37 -7.56
C LYS A 12 -5.03 8.05 -6.36
N MET A 13 -6.15 7.54 -5.90
CA MET A 13 -6.88 8.10 -4.75
C MET A 13 -6.34 7.58 -3.42
N CYS A 14 -5.81 6.36 -3.36
CA CYS A 14 -4.98 5.92 -2.24
C CYS A 14 -3.77 6.86 -2.02
N SER A 15 -3.25 7.52 -3.07
CA SER A 15 -2.22 8.58 -2.92
C SER A 15 -2.77 9.88 -2.37
N ALA A 16 -4.00 10.23 -2.68
CA ALA A 16 -4.59 11.43 -2.10
C ALA A 16 -4.84 11.23 -0.59
N ALA A 17 -5.14 9.99 -0.18
CA ALA A 17 -5.33 9.58 1.19
C ALA A 17 -4.04 9.38 1.99
N SER A 18 -2.85 9.58 1.41
CA SER A 18 -1.59 9.54 2.17
C SER A 18 -1.44 10.76 3.08
N LEU A 19 -2.10 10.64 4.23
CA LEU A 19 -1.73 11.13 5.55
C LEU A 19 -0.48 12.00 5.61
N GLY A 20 -0.73 13.29 5.75
CA GLY A 20 0.08 14.28 6.45
C GLY A 20 1.54 13.98 6.68
N VAL A 21 2.40 14.69 5.96
CA VAL A 21 3.74 15.00 6.48
C VAL A 21 3.56 16.00 7.63
N VAL A 22 3.91 15.60 8.85
CA VAL A 22 4.15 16.58 9.92
C VAL A 22 5.48 17.25 9.57
N GLY A 23 5.42 18.49 9.07
CA GLY A 23 6.64 19.27 8.89
C GLY A 23 7.38 19.34 10.23
N ALA A 24 8.63 18.84 10.27
CA ALA A 24 9.53 18.92 11.42
C ALA A 24 10.03 20.36 11.67
N GLY A 25 9.15 21.36 11.52
CA GLY A 25 9.44 22.75 11.80
C GLY A 25 9.05 23.08 13.24
N SER A 26 9.89 22.72 14.21
CA SER A 26 10.27 23.60 15.32
C SER A 26 11.25 22.89 16.26
N LEU A 27 12.55 23.03 15.99
CA LEU A 27 13.58 22.79 17.00
C LEU A 27 13.87 24.04 17.85
N PHE A 28 13.33 25.20 17.51
CA PHE A 28 13.51 26.43 18.30
C PHE A 28 12.31 27.37 18.15
N GLY A 29 11.62 27.63 19.26
CA GLY A 29 10.68 28.75 19.39
C GLY A 29 9.22 28.38 19.23
N ALA A 30 8.46 28.65 20.30
CA ALA A 30 7.00 28.58 20.32
C ALA A 30 6.38 29.41 19.20
N ARG A 31 5.76 28.74 18.22
CA ARG A 31 4.68 29.29 17.40
C ARG A 31 3.60 28.24 17.31
N THR A 32 2.42 28.62 17.78
CA THR A 32 1.16 27.90 17.62
C THR A 32 0.99 27.48 16.16
N ALA A 33 1.20 26.20 15.85
CA ALA A 33 0.74 25.61 14.59
C ALA A 33 -0.79 25.45 14.68
N ALA A 34 -1.49 26.57 14.58
CA ALA A 34 -2.92 26.59 14.35
C ALA A 34 -3.17 26.21 12.88
N ALA A 35 -4.06 25.24 12.68
CA ALA A 35 -4.95 25.14 11.51
C ALA A 35 -4.34 25.00 10.11
N ALA A 36 -3.24 24.25 9.94
CA ALA A 36 -2.99 23.58 8.66
C ALA A 36 -3.33 22.10 8.84
N GLY A 37 -4.38 21.63 8.17
CA GLY A 37 -4.62 20.19 8.06
C GLY A 37 -3.36 19.49 7.52
N PRO A 38 -3.13 18.21 7.87
CA PRO A 38 -2.00 17.46 7.35
C PRO A 38 -1.93 17.58 5.82
N ALA A 39 -0.84 18.11 5.28
CA ALA A 39 -0.66 18.16 3.83
C ALA A 39 -0.56 16.72 3.31
N SER A 40 -1.50 16.31 2.46
CA SER A 40 -1.46 15.00 1.79
C SER A 40 -0.13 14.82 1.08
N TYR A 41 0.47 13.65 1.18
CA TYR A 41 1.72 13.31 0.51
C TYR A 41 1.54 13.44 -1.01
N GLN A 42 2.40 14.24 -1.62
CA GLN A 42 2.36 14.59 -3.04
C GLN A 42 3.38 13.79 -3.88
N GLY A 43 4.15 12.91 -3.25
CA GLY A 43 5.17 12.11 -3.92
C GLY A 43 4.61 10.86 -4.59
N ASN A 44 5.51 10.06 -5.16
CA ASN A 44 5.12 8.78 -5.76
C ASN A 44 4.69 7.77 -4.70
N LEU A 45 3.61 7.04 -4.97
CA LEU A 45 3.31 5.83 -4.23
C LEU A 45 4.18 4.67 -4.72
N TRP A 46 4.57 3.85 -3.76
CA TRP A 46 5.28 2.62 -4.00
C TRP A 46 4.35 1.46 -3.68
N VAL A 47 4.05 0.65 -4.70
CA VAL A 47 3.27 -0.57 -4.56
C VAL A 47 4.21 -1.74 -4.79
N THR A 48 4.43 -2.54 -3.74
CA THR A 48 5.18 -3.79 -3.82
C THR A 48 4.21 -4.95 -3.75
N VAL A 49 4.21 -5.79 -4.79
CA VAL A 49 3.34 -6.97 -4.87
C VAL A 49 4.18 -8.21 -4.67
N HIS A 50 3.83 -9.00 -3.66
CA HIS A 50 4.40 -10.34 -3.48
C HIS A 50 3.40 -11.37 -3.96
N ALA A 51 3.67 -11.96 -5.12
CA ALA A 51 2.93 -13.10 -5.63
C ALA A 51 3.50 -14.38 -5.02
N SER A 52 3.00 -14.77 -3.85
CA SER A 52 3.33 -16.06 -3.22
C SER A 52 2.55 -17.19 -3.87
N GLY A 53 3.17 -18.36 -4.01
CA GLY A 53 2.58 -19.50 -4.72
C GLY A 53 3.00 -19.49 -6.19
N GLY A 54 3.37 -20.65 -6.71
CA GLY A 54 4.03 -20.81 -8.01
C GLY A 54 3.29 -20.10 -9.15
N TRP A 55 3.76 -18.89 -9.48
CA TRP A 55 3.30 -18.13 -10.62
C TRP A 55 4.10 -18.58 -11.84
N ASP A 56 3.43 -18.70 -12.99
CA ASP A 56 4.10 -18.95 -14.25
C ASP A 56 4.41 -17.60 -14.94
N PRO A 57 5.64 -17.07 -14.83
CA PRO A 57 6.00 -15.83 -15.53
C PRO A 57 5.96 -16.04 -17.04
N THR A 58 6.17 -17.26 -17.53
CA THR A 58 6.33 -17.55 -18.96
C THR A 58 5.02 -17.38 -19.74
N SER A 59 3.87 -17.35 -19.07
CA SER A 59 2.58 -16.94 -19.65
C SER A 59 2.38 -15.42 -19.79
N PHE A 60 3.37 -14.61 -19.37
CA PHE A 60 3.32 -13.14 -19.41
C PHE A 60 4.60 -12.53 -19.99
N CYS A 61 5.74 -12.70 -19.30
CA CYS A 61 7.05 -12.18 -19.66
C CYS A 61 8.11 -13.29 -19.73
N ASP A 62 9.15 -13.10 -20.55
CA ASP A 62 10.11 -14.18 -20.91
C ASP A 62 9.43 -15.48 -21.37
N PRO A 63 8.55 -15.40 -22.39
CA PRO A 63 7.75 -16.54 -22.83
C PRO A 63 8.61 -17.71 -23.34
N LYS A 64 8.11 -18.93 -23.09
CA LYS A 64 8.69 -20.21 -23.51
C LYS A 64 7.62 -21.00 -24.24
N GLY A 65 7.64 -20.96 -25.57
CA GLY A 65 6.69 -21.71 -26.38
C GLY A 65 7.13 -23.16 -26.61
N SER A 66 6.18 -24.01 -26.99
CA SER A 66 6.47 -25.39 -27.41
C SER A 66 7.13 -25.43 -28.79
N GLN A 67 7.82 -26.55 -29.06
CA GLN A 67 8.48 -26.83 -30.34
C GLN A 67 7.53 -27.39 -31.41
N GLY A 68 6.26 -27.60 -31.09
CA GLY A 68 5.26 -28.22 -31.97
C GLY A 68 4.16 -28.91 -31.18
N GLU A 69 3.21 -29.55 -31.89
CA GLU A 69 2.13 -30.33 -31.28
C GLU A 69 2.67 -31.61 -30.59
N ASP A 70 3.75 -32.19 -31.12
CA ASP A 70 4.40 -33.40 -30.61
C ASP A 70 5.51 -33.12 -29.59
N ASP A 71 5.59 -31.91 -29.04
CA ASP A 71 6.56 -31.58 -28.00
C ASP A 71 6.33 -32.48 -26.77
N PRO A 72 7.29 -33.32 -26.35
CA PRO A 72 7.08 -34.28 -25.26
C PRO A 72 7.04 -33.61 -23.88
N ALA A 73 7.49 -32.36 -23.75
CA ALA A 73 7.54 -31.63 -22.48
C ALA A 73 7.38 -30.11 -22.69
N PRO A 74 6.24 -29.64 -23.22
CA PRO A 74 6.04 -28.23 -23.51
C PRO A 74 5.89 -27.44 -22.22
N VAL A 75 6.67 -26.36 -22.07
CA VAL A 75 6.51 -25.43 -20.94
C VAL A 75 5.15 -24.72 -21.02
N ASN A 76 4.73 -24.34 -22.23
CA ASN A 76 3.42 -23.75 -22.50
C ASN A 76 2.76 -24.36 -23.74
N LYS A 77 1.45 -24.12 -23.88
CA LYS A 77 0.65 -24.62 -25.01
C LYS A 77 0.75 -23.78 -26.30
N TYR A 78 1.33 -22.59 -26.25
CA TYR A 78 1.53 -21.76 -27.44
C TYR A 78 2.86 -22.11 -28.10
N LEU A 79 2.93 -22.00 -29.43
CA LEU A 79 4.13 -22.30 -30.20
C LEU A 79 5.19 -21.19 -30.03
N ALA A 80 6.47 -21.56 -30.06
CA ALA A 80 7.57 -20.61 -29.91
C ALA A 80 7.59 -19.49 -30.97
N ASP A 81 7.13 -19.77 -32.18
CA ASP A 81 7.05 -18.80 -33.29
C ASP A 81 5.90 -17.79 -33.15
N THR A 82 4.89 -18.11 -32.34
CA THR A 82 3.77 -17.20 -32.05
C THR A 82 4.11 -16.14 -30.98
N ILE A 83 5.28 -16.23 -30.34
CA ILE A 83 5.72 -15.27 -29.33
C ILE A 83 5.78 -13.85 -29.91
N GLY A 84 5.03 -12.95 -29.29
CA GLY A 84 4.98 -11.55 -29.69
C GLY A 84 6.13 -10.72 -29.14
N THR A 85 6.39 -9.59 -29.78
CA THR A 85 7.41 -8.62 -29.34
C THR A 85 6.85 -7.21 -29.37
N ALA A 86 7.08 -6.45 -28.30
CA ALA A 86 6.76 -5.02 -28.20
C ALA A 86 8.00 -4.27 -27.71
N GLY A 87 8.69 -3.60 -28.63
CA GLY A 87 9.97 -2.95 -28.35
C GLY A 87 11.04 -3.97 -27.91
N LYS A 88 11.54 -3.84 -26.68
CA LYS A 88 12.55 -4.75 -26.10
C LYS A 88 11.94 -5.95 -25.37
N HIS A 89 10.61 -6.00 -25.24
CA HIS A 89 9.92 -7.03 -24.46
C HIS A 89 9.35 -8.10 -25.37
N ARG A 90 9.60 -9.36 -25.02
CA ARG A 90 8.87 -10.51 -25.56
C ARG A 90 7.70 -10.82 -24.64
N TYR A 91 6.57 -11.19 -25.20
CA TYR A 91 5.37 -11.53 -24.44
C TYR A 91 4.69 -12.78 -24.98
N ALA A 92 4.06 -13.54 -24.09
CA ALA A 92 3.30 -14.72 -24.47
C ALA A 92 2.05 -14.31 -25.28
N PRO A 93 1.69 -15.03 -26.36
CA PRO A 93 0.56 -14.69 -27.24
C PRO A 93 -0.77 -15.18 -26.67
N VAL A 94 -1.01 -14.87 -25.39
CA VAL A 94 -2.21 -15.26 -24.66
C VAL A 94 -2.81 -14.05 -23.98
N ALA A 95 -4.11 -14.13 -23.68
CA ALA A 95 -4.87 -13.08 -23.00
C ALA A 95 -4.65 -11.68 -23.63
N GLY A 96 -4.58 -10.63 -22.80
CA GLY A 96 -4.40 -9.24 -23.22
C GLY A 96 -2.93 -8.78 -23.29
N ASN A 97 -1.96 -9.70 -23.35
CA ASN A 97 -0.54 -9.39 -23.20
C ASN A 97 -0.05 -8.39 -24.26
N GLN A 98 -0.40 -8.59 -25.54
CA GLN A 98 -0.01 -7.67 -26.62
C GLN A 98 -0.40 -6.22 -26.30
N ALA A 99 -1.68 -6.00 -26.00
CA ALA A 99 -2.20 -4.68 -25.66
C ALA A 99 -1.52 -4.09 -24.41
N PHE A 100 -1.20 -4.92 -23.41
CA PHE A 100 -0.47 -4.49 -22.22
C PHE A 100 0.95 -3.99 -22.56
N PHE A 101 1.74 -4.81 -23.28
CA PHE A 101 3.14 -4.48 -23.56
C PHE A 101 3.27 -3.35 -24.58
N GLU A 102 2.38 -3.25 -25.57
CA GLU A 102 2.33 -2.11 -26.49
C GLU A 102 2.05 -0.80 -25.74
N LYS A 103 1.13 -0.84 -24.77
CA LYS A 103 0.73 0.34 -24.00
C LYS A 103 1.74 0.74 -22.92
N TYR A 104 2.30 -0.24 -22.21
CA TYR A 104 3.08 0.00 -20.98
C TYR A 104 4.54 -0.43 -21.07
N GLY A 105 4.96 -1.14 -22.12
CA GLY A 105 6.31 -1.70 -22.23
C GLY A 105 7.42 -0.65 -22.13
N LYS A 106 7.19 0.58 -22.61
CA LYS A 106 8.15 1.69 -22.46
C LYS A 106 8.37 2.16 -21.02
N LYS A 107 7.48 1.78 -20.09
CA LYS A 107 7.53 2.09 -18.66
C LYS A 107 7.76 0.84 -17.79
N LEU A 108 8.14 -0.28 -18.42
CA LEU A 108 8.33 -1.56 -17.77
C LEU A 108 9.80 -1.96 -17.80
N LEU A 109 10.30 -2.38 -16.65
CA LEU A 109 11.56 -3.12 -16.53
C LEU A 109 11.23 -4.56 -16.14
N VAL A 110 11.74 -5.51 -16.91
CA VAL A 110 11.68 -6.94 -16.58
C VAL A 110 13.10 -7.40 -16.24
N VAL A 111 13.25 -8.04 -15.08
CA VAL A 111 14.51 -8.66 -14.65
C VAL A 111 14.31 -10.17 -14.71
N ASN A 112 14.96 -10.82 -15.67
CA ASN A 112 14.82 -12.26 -15.88
C ASN A 112 15.73 -13.02 -14.91
N GLY A 113 15.16 -13.38 -13.77
CA GLY A 113 15.84 -14.11 -12.71
C GLY A 113 16.53 -13.17 -11.73
N ILE A 114 16.39 -13.51 -10.45
CA ILE A 114 17.14 -12.91 -9.35
C ILE A 114 17.75 -14.08 -8.60
N ASP A 115 19.08 -14.11 -8.49
CA ASP A 115 19.74 -15.11 -7.64
C ASP A 115 19.45 -14.79 -6.18
N THR A 116 18.66 -15.66 -5.55
CA THR A 116 18.28 -15.52 -4.15
C THR A 116 19.26 -16.22 -3.21
N ALA A 117 20.31 -16.87 -3.74
CA ALA A 117 21.35 -17.59 -3.00
C ALA A 117 20.81 -18.68 -2.04
N THR A 118 19.61 -19.18 -2.29
CA THR A 118 18.91 -20.17 -1.45
C THR A 118 17.85 -20.91 -2.24
N ASN A 119 17.55 -22.14 -1.84
CA ASN A 119 16.39 -22.91 -2.30
C ASN A 119 15.22 -22.89 -1.29
N GLY A 120 15.44 -22.37 -0.07
CA GLY A 120 14.40 -22.25 0.94
C GLY A 120 13.45 -21.09 0.65
N HIS A 121 12.14 -21.35 0.67
CA HIS A 121 11.10 -20.38 0.32
C HIS A 121 11.13 -19.14 1.23
N ASP A 122 11.19 -19.34 2.54
CA ASP A 122 11.21 -18.25 3.52
C ASP A 122 12.47 -17.41 3.36
N SER A 123 13.64 -18.06 3.30
CA SER A 123 14.92 -17.40 3.08
C SER A 123 14.98 -16.63 1.77
N GLY A 124 14.40 -17.18 0.69
CA GLY A 124 14.32 -16.54 -0.61
C GLY A 124 13.44 -15.30 -0.58
N THR A 125 12.28 -15.40 0.08
CA THR A 125 11.39 -14.26 0.31
C THR A 125 12.11 -13.14 1.07
N ARG A 126 12.86 -13.46 2.13
CA ARG A 126 13.67 -12.46 2.85
C ARG A 126 14.70 -11.81 1.93
N ASN A 127 15.44 -12.60 1.14
CA ASN A 127 16.49 -12.06 0.30
C ASN A 127 15.95 -11.15 -0.82
N VAL A 128 14.86 -11.56 -1.49
CA VAL A 128 14.23 -10.74 -2.53
C VAL A 128 13.80 -9.37 -2.00
N TRP A 129 13.23 -9.33 -0.79
CA TRP A 129 12.64 -8.10 -0.26
C TRP A 129 13.57 -7.27 0.61
N SER A 130 14.61 -7.85 1.21
CA SER A 130 15.56 -7.13 2.07
C SER A 130 16.99 -7.06 1.51
N GLY A 131 17.30 -7.83 0.47
CA GLY A 131 18.66 -8.05 -0.03
C GLY A 131 19.55 -8.87 0.91
N LYS A 132 18.97 -9.52 1.92
CA LYS A 132 19.67 -10.29 2.95
C LYS A 132 18.97 -11.62 3.26
N LEU A 133 19.76 -12.68 3.42
CA LEU A 133 19.27 -13.98 3.91
C LEU A 133 19.00 -14.01 5.42
N PRO A 134 19.81 -13.37 6.28
CA PRO A 134 19.52 -13.30 7.72
C PRO A 134 18.23 -12.52 8.02
N GLU A 135 17.63 -12.80 9.18
CA GLU A 135 16.41 -12.14 9.64
C GLU A 135 16.66 -10.72 10.17
N GLY A 136 15.56 -9.97 10.35
CA GLY A 136 15.57 -8.64 10.99
C GLY A 136 15.86 -7.46 10.07
N TYR A 137 16.28 -7.70 8.82
CA TYR A 137 16.49 -6.63 7.85
C TYR A 137 15.15 -6.07 7.33
N PRO A 138 15.04 -4.75 7.14
CA PRO A 138 13.80 -4.15 6.65
C PRO A 138 13.53 -4.54 5.20
N ALA A 139 12.26 -4.70 4.85
CA ALA A 139 11.81 -4.76 3.48
C ALA A 139 12.16 -3.45 2.74
N PHE A 140 12.44 -3.53 1.44
CA PHE A 140 12.66 -2.35 0.59
C PHE A 140 11.54 -1.32 0.73
N SER A 141 10.29 -1.75 0.73
CA SER A 141 9.12 -0.88 0.92
C SER A 141 9.10 -0.16 2.27
N ALA A 142 9.59 -0.80 3.34
CA ALA A 142 9.74 -0.16 4.65
C ALA A 142 10.86 0.89 4.65
N VAL A 143 11.99 0.63 3.97
CA VAL A 143 13.07 1.61 3.78
C VAL A 143 12.57 2.82 2.99
N VAL A 144 11.82 2.60 1.91
CA VAL A 144 11.21 3.66 1.10
C VAL A 144 10.24 4.49 1.93
N ALA A 145 9.33 3.85 2.68
CA ALA A 145 8.38 4.54 3.55
C ALA A 145 9.08 5.41 4.60
N ALA A 146 10.10 4.87 5.27
CA ALA A 146 10.91 5.61 6.24
C ALA A 146 11.68 6.78 5.61
N SER A 147 12.08 6.67 4.34
CA SER A 147 12.84 7.71 3.66
C SER A 147 11.96 8.84 3.13
N LEU A 148 10.76 8.51 2.61
CA LEU A 148 9.89 9.47 1.94
C LEU A 148 8.86 10.12 2.87
N SER A 149 8.46 9.43 3.93
CA SER A 149 7.43 9.95 4.85
C SER A 149 7.54 9.38 6.28
N PRO A 150 8.69 9.58 6.97
CA PRO A 150 8.93 8.98 8.29
C PRO A 150 7.91 9.41 9.37
N ASP A 151 7.33 10.60 9.23
CA ASP A 151 6.37 11.15 10.18
C ASP A 151 4.90 10.96 9.73
N SER A 152 4.65 10.25 8.64
CA SER A 152 3.29 9.95 8.20
C SER A 152 2.68 8.79 9.00
N PRO A 153 1.46 8.96 9.53
CA PRO A 153 0.85 7.98 10.42
C PRO A 153 0.49 6.63 9.78
N LEU A 154 0.44 6.49 8.45
CA LEU A 154 0.39 5.19 7.74
C LEU A 154 1.39 5.17 6.56
N ALA A 155 2.64 5.60 6.81
CA ALA A 155 3.69 5.58 5.80
C ALA A 155 3.95 4.19 5.18
N PHE A 156 3.70 3.12 5.95
CA PHE A 156 3.87 1.74 5.51
C PHE A 156 2.61 0.91 5.77
N LEU A 157 1.92 0.54 4.68
CA LEU A 157 0.74 -0.32 4.68
C LEU A 157 1.12 -1.71 4.17
N SER A 158 0.79 -2.75 4.92
CA SER A 158 1.08 -4.15 4.58
C SER A 158 -0.19 -5.01 4.61
N ASN A 159 -0.31 -5.91 3.64
CA ASN A 159 -1.29 -7.00 3.61
C ASN A 159 -0.59 -8.37 3.51
N GLY A 160 0.58 -8.51 4.15
CA GLY A 160 1.35 -9.76 4.18
C GLY A 160 2.57 -9.77 3.24
N GLY A 161 3.09 -10.97 2.96
CA GLY A 161 4.38 -11.17 2.31
C GLY A 161 5.54 -10.92 3.29
N TYR A 162 6.54 -10.15 2.87
CA TYR A 162 7.66 -9.74 3.74
C TYR A 162 7.50 -8.29 4.18
N ASP A 163 7.10 -8.09 5.45
CA ASP A 163 6.75 -6.77 5.99
C ASP A 163 7.57 -6.32 7.21
N VAL A 164 8.73 -6.95 7.39
CA VAL A 164 9.69 -6.58 8.44
C VAL A 164 10.13 -5.13 8.20
N THR A 165 10.01 -4.27 9.21
CA THR A 165 10.36 -2.85 9.07
C THR A 165 11.72 -2.48 9.64
N GLY A 166 12.40 -3.41 10.34
CA GLY A 166 13.66 -3.12 11.03
C GLY A 166 13.56 -1.96 12.03
N SER A 167 12.36 -1.67 12.54
CA SER A 167 12.06 -0.48 13.35
C SER A 167 12.27 0.87 12.66
N LEU A 168 12.42 0.91 11.33
CA LEU A 168 12.55 2.16 10.56
C LEU A 168 11.24 2.92 10.46
N VAL A 169 10.12 2.19 10.38
CA VAL A 169 8.78 2.73 10.25
C VAL A 169 7.78 1.81 10.96
N ALA A 170 6.69 2.38 11.47
CA ALA A 170 5.61 1.61 12.08
C ALA A 170 4.76 0.94 10.98
N PRO A 171 4.61 -0.39 10.97
CA PRO A 171 3.76 -1.07 9.99
C PRO A 171 2.29 -0.94 10.35
N THR A 172 1.47 -0.63 9.36
CA THR A 172 0.01 -0.79 9.44
C THR A 172 -0.36 -2.05 8.68
N ARG A 173 -0.76 -3.08 9.40
CA ARG A 173 -1.18 -4.36 8.81
C ARG A 173 -2.69 -4.38 8.64
N VAL A 174 -3.12 -4.53 7.40
CA VAL A 174 -4.53 -4.54 7.01
C VAL A 174 -4.81 -5.89 6.39
N GLY A 175 -5.36 -6.82 7.18
CA GLY A 175 -5.63 -8.19 6.73
C GLY A 175 -6.84 -8.34 5.80
N SER A 176 -7.62 -7.27 5.60
CA SER A 176 -8.74 -7.26 4.65
C SER A 176 -9.08 -5.82 4.26
N PRO A 177 -9.44 -5.55 2.99
CA PRO A 177 -9.97 -4.25 2.57
C PRO A 177 -11.14 -3.76 3.45
N SER A 178 -11.94 -4.67 4.00
CA SER A 178 -13.06 -4.35 4.90
C SER A 178 -12.61 -3.65 6.21
N VAL A 179 -11.37 -3.86 6.65
CA VAL A 179 -10.79 -3.19 7.82
C VAL A 179 -10.57 -1.70 7.55
N LEU A 180 -10.21 -1.33 6.31
CA LEU A 180 -10.07 0.08 5.93
C LEU A 180 -11.41 0.81 6.02
N THR A 181 -12.49 0.17 5.55
CA THR A 181 -13.86 0.72 5.64
C THR A 181 -14.30 0.89 7.10
N LYS A 182 -13.95 -0.05 7.98
CA LYS A 182 -14.20 0.08 9.45
C LYS A 182 -13.40 1.22 10.08
N LEU A 183 -12.14 1.40 9.69
CA LEU A 183 -11.28 2.49 10.18
C LEU A 183 -11.79 3.86 9.74
N ALA A 184 -12.31 3.96 8.52
CA ALA A 184 -12.92 5.17 7.97
C ALA A 184 -14.20 5.58 8.73
N TRP A 185 -15.02 4.60 9.12
CA TRP A 185 -16.30 4.83 9.79
C TRP A 185 -16.37 4.20 11.19
N PRO A 186 -15.60 4.73 12.17
CA PRO A 186 -15.44 4.09 13.47
C PRO A 186 -16.70 4.08 14.35
N ASN A 187 -17.75 4.85 13.99
CA ASN A 187 -19.03 4.83 14.69
C ASN A 187 -20.10 3.94 14.02
N ARG A 188 -19.79 3.29 12.88
CA ARG A 188 -20.71 2.36 12.21
C ARG A 188 -20.49 0.95 12.76
N ILE A 189 -21.59 0.27 13.12
CA ILE A 189 -21.59 -1.14 13.52
C ILE A 189 -21.25 -2.02 12.32
N ASP A 190 -21.85 -1.68 11.17
CA ASP A 190 -21.64 -2.31 9.89
C ASP A 190 -21.22 -1.21 8.90
N PRO A 191 -20.00 -1.28 8.31
CA PRO A 191 -19.52 -0.26 7.38
C PRO A 191 -20.46 -0.02 6.19
N ASP A 192 -21.18 -1.06 5.77
CA ASP A 192 -22.07 -1.05 4.62
C ASP A 192 -23.48 -0.55 4.97
N LYS A 193 -23.79 -0.32 6.25
CA LYS A 193 -25.07 0.22 6.72
C LYS A 193 -24.88 1.57 7.41
N PRO A 194 -25.06 2.70 6.70
CA PRO A 194 -24.82 4.03 7.24
C PRO A 194 -25.61 4.35 8.50
N ASP A 195 -26.82 3.79 8.62
CA ASP A 195 -27.75 4.09 9.71
C ASP A 195 -27.50 3.25 10.98
N GLY A 196 -26.74 2.16 10.87
CA GLY A 196 -26.40 1.29 11.99
C GLY A 196 -25.17 1.81 12.75
N THR A 197 -25.38 2.66 13.75
CA THR A 197 -24.29 3.27 14.53
C THR A 197 -24.22 2.78 15.97
N TYR A 198 -23.01 2.75 16.56
CA TYR A 198 -22.83 2.40 17.98
C TYR A 198 -23.38 3.48 18.91
N HIS A 199 -23.26 4.74 18.49
CA HIS A 199 -23.71 5.90 19.25
C HIS A 199 -24.52 6.84 18.35
N SER A 200 -25.52 7.51 18.92
CA SER A 200 -26.19 8.63 18.26
C SER A 200 -25.19 9.71 17.86
N VAL A 201 -25.56 10.52 16.86
CA VAL A 201 -24.73 11.64 16.39
C VAL A 201 -24.30 12.54 17.55
N ASP A 202 -25.26 12.98 18.39
CA ASP A 202 -24.96 13.83 19.55
C ASP A 202 -23.98 13.18 20.54
N THR A 203 -24.14 11.88 20.80
CA THR A 203 -23.24 11.15 21.70
C THR A 203 -21.85 11.02 21.09
N TRP A 204 -21.79 10.73 19.80
CA TRP A 204 -20.53 10.63 19.06
C TRP A 204 -19.78 11.95 19.02
N ASP A 205 -20.48 13.07 18.84
CA ASP A 205 -19.90 14.42 18.86
C ASP A 205 -19.33 14.77 20.23
N ARG A 206 -20.05 14.42 21.32
CA ARG A 206 -19.53 14.53 22.70
C ARG A 206 -18.27 13.69 22.90
N VAL A 207 -18.24 12.47 22.36
CA VAL A 207 -17.05 11.61 22.41
C VAL A 207 -15.89 12.25 21.65
N GLN A 208 -16.11 12.79 20.45
CA GLN A 208 -15.05 13.46 19.69
C GLN A 208 -14.53 14.71 20.41
N ALA A 209 -15.42 15.52 20.98
CA ALA A 209 -15.06 16.69 21.77
C ALA A 209 -14.20 16.31 22.98
N ALA A 210 -14.64 15.35 23.79
CA ALA A 210 -13.88 14.87 24.95
C ALA A 210 -12.50 14.29 24.57
N ARG A 211 -12.40 13.60 23.42
CA ARG A 211 -11.12 13.09 22.89
C ARG A 211 -10.20 14.23 22.45
N ALA A 212 -10.72 15.28 21.83
CA ALA A 212 -9.96 16.45 21.41
C ALA A 212 -9.44 17.23 22.62
N GLU A 213 -10.29 17.46 23.63
CA GLU A 213 -9.89 18.10 24.88
C GLU A 213 -8.81 17.31 25.62
N ARG A 214 -8.96 15.98 25.71
CA ARG A 214 -7.94 15.12 26.32
C ARG A 214 -6.60 15.24 25.60
N LEU A 215 -6.61 15.24 24.28
CA LEU A 215 -5.40 15.37 23.48
C LEU A 215 -4.73 16.73 23.71
N SER A 216 -5.51 17.81 23.73
CA SER A 216 -5.02 19.16 24.03
C SER A 216 -4.35 19.22 25.41
N ARG A 217 -4.98 18.63 26.44
CA ARG A 217 -4.38 18.52 27.79
C ARG A 217 -3.06 17.75 27.79
N LEU A 218 -3.00 16.62 27.08
CA LEU A 218 -1.78 15.81 26.99
C LEU A 218 -0.67 16.55 26.26
N GLN A 219 -0.98 17.26 25.18
CA GLN A 219 -0.01 18.07 24.43
C GLN A 219 0.54 19.21 25.29
N ALA A 220 -0.32 19.88 26.06
CA ALA A 220 0.10 20.94 26.99
C ALA A 220 0.96 20.43 28.15
N ALA A 221 0.74 19.17 28.58
CA ALA A 221 1.47 18.55 29.69
C ALA A 221 2.77 17.86 29.27
N ALA A 222 2.96 17.55 27.98
CA ALA A 222 4.11 16.84 27.46
C ALA A 222 5.39 17.67 27.62
N LYS A 223 6.36 17.14 28.37
CA LYS A 223 7.64 17.82 28.64
C LYS A 223 8.79 17.23 27.83
N LEU A 224 8.70 15.95 27.45
CA LEU A 224 9.77 15.27 26.72
C LEU A 224 9.54 15.41 25.20
N PRO A 225 10.60 15.70 24.41
CA PRO A 225 10.49 15.79 22.95
C PRO A 225 9.89 14.54 22.30
N ARG A 226 10.21 13.36 22.83
CA ARG A 226 9.68 12.08 22.35
C ARG A 226 8.16 11.96 22.60
N GLU A 227 7.68 12.40 23.76
CA GLU A 227 6.25 12.39 24.09
C GLU A 227 5.48 13.38 23.22
N ALA A 228 6.00 14.59 23.04
CA ALA A 228 5.41 15.60 22.16
C ALA A 228 5.31 15.07 20.72
N LYS A 229 6.37 14.42 20.21
CA LYS A 229 6.37 13.78 18.89
C LYS A 229 5.31 12.69 18.80
N SER A 230 5.22 11.78 19.76
CA SER A 230 4.20 10.72 19.77
C SER A 230 2.77 11.26 19.80
N LEU A 231 2.50 12.33 20.55
CA LEU A 231 1.18 12.98 20.59
C LEU A 231 0.84 13.69 19.27
N SER A 232 1.82 14.31 18.62
CA SER A 232 1.65 14.93 17.29
C SER A 232 1.35 13.87 16.21
N LEU A 233 2.02 12.71 16.27
CA LEU A 233 1.73 11.58 15.39
C LEU A 233 0.31 11.03 15.63
N LEU A 234 -0.09 10.89 16.89
CA LEU A 234 -1.44 10.45 17.25
C LEU A 234 -2.53 11.43 16.77
N TYR A 235 -2.27 12.74 16.85
CA TYR A 235 -3.16 13.77 16.33
C TYR A 235 -3.33 13.62 14.81
N SER A 236 -2.21 13.52 14.10
CA SER A 236 -2.18 13.41 12.64
C SER A 236 -2.87 12.14 12.15
N ALA A 237 -2.66 11.01 12.83
CA ALA A 237 -3.34 9.75 12.53
C ALA A 237 -4.87 9.88 12.62
N ARG A 238 -5.37 10.64 13.59
CA ARG A 238 -6.80 10.86 13.81
C ARG A 238 -7.41 11.79 12.78
N LEU A 239 -6.69 12.82 12.35
CA LEU A 239 -7.14 13.69 11.25
C LEU A 239 -7.24 12.90 9.94
N GLY A 240 -6.32 11.96 9.75
CA GLY A 240 -6.33 10.98 8.66
C GLY A 240 -7.58 10.11 8.52
N ASN A 241 -8.38 9.94 9.59
CA ASN A 241 -9.65 9.23 9.49
C ASN A 241 -10.65 9.95 8.56
N SER A 242 -10.52 11.26 8.41
CA SER A 242 -11.32 12.06 7.45
C SER A 242 -10.97 11.68 6.01
N ASP A 243 -9.71 11.42 5.73
CA ASP A 243 -9.20 11.04 4.41
C ASP A 243 -9.43 9.55 4.11
N LEU A 244 -9.46 8.71 5.15
CA LEU A 244 -9.92 7.32 5.04
C LEU A 244 -11.42 7.22 4.71
N ARG A 245 -12.25 8.18 5.14
CA ARG A 245 -13.67 8.26 4.72
C ARG A 245 -13.79 8.46 3.22
N LEU A 246 -13.03 9.40 2.66
CA LEU A 246 -12.92 9.61 1.21
C LEU A 246 -12.46 8.34 0.48
N LEU A 247 -11.52 7.57 1.06
CA LEU A 247 -11.09 6.29 0.48
C LEU A 247 -12.22 5.23 0.52
N SER A 248 -12.97 5.17 1.61
CA SER A 248 -14.01 4.16 1.83
C SER A 248 -15.29 4.38 1.02
N GLU A 249 -15.61 5.62 0.67
CA GLU A 249 -16.74 5.96 -0.21
C GLU A 249 -16.54 5.47 -1.66
N VAL A 250 -15.31 5.01 -1.97
CA VAL A 250 -14.84 4.77 -3.34
C VAL A 250 -14.25 3.36 -3.49
N LEU A 251 -14.10 2.60 -2.39
CA LEU A 251 -13.75 1.19 -2.43
C LEU A 251 -14.87 0.40 -3.13
N PRO A 252 -14.59 -0.34 -4.22
CA PRO A 252 -15.60 -1.19 -4.82
C PRO A 252 -16.02 -2.28 -3.81
N PRO A 253 -17.31 -2.64 -3.73
CA PRO A 253 -17.83 -3.63 -2.78
C PRO A 253 -17.21 -5.02 -2.99
N THR A 254 -16.66 -5.27 -4.18
CA THR A 254 -15.88 -6.45 -4.52
C THR A 254 -14.61 -6.05 -5.27
N LEU A 255 -13.45 -6.52 -4.79
CA LEU A 255 -12.26 -6.56 -5.62
C LEU A 255 -12.46 -7.72 -6.59
N ASP A 256 -12.70 -7.39 -7.86
CA ASP A 256 -12.87 -8.36 -8.93
C ASP A 256 -11.66 -9.31 -8.97
N THR A 257 -11.92 -10.59 -8.67
CA THR A 257 -10.95 -11.70 -8.53
C THR A 257 -10.74 -12.46 -9.84
N SER A 258 -11.09 -11.85 -10.99
CA SER A 258 -10.84 -12.45 -12.31
C SER A 258 -9.40 -12.28 -12.79
#